data_AF-A0A5P9Q8E8-F1
#
_entry.id   AF-A0A5P9Q8E8-F1
#
_cell.length_a   1.000
_cell.length_b   1.000
_cell.length_c   1.000
_cell.angle_alpha   90.00
_cell.angle_beta   90.00
_cell.angle_gamma   90.00
#
_symmetry.space_group_name_H-M   'P 1'
#
loop_
_entity.id
_entity.type
_entity.pdbx_description
1 polymer ?
#
loop_
_entity_poly.entity_id
_entity_poly.type
_entity_poly.pdbx_seq_one_letter_code
_entity_poly.pdbx_strand_id
1 'polypeptide(L)'
;MSDHDDITHGPAPLGAVDAAPLHDAVDELARALHEYVDTAVGVRAEFGAAEADEDPRILALETRIATHNAHVFDALHGTLGMHPDLTTLTWGEDEVAEHDHEHAAGEPEAAEVFYLGFVVTPPTRPTDASMGTVIDLLDEAGEETVTKLVGAGFDVVEWAASRGEPGLFDDEDDDDDES
;
A
#
# COMPACT_ATOMS: atom_id res chain seq x y z
N MET A 1 -4.86 -29.89 -9.45
CA MET A 1 -4.60 -29.31 -8.12
C MET A 1 -3.10 -29.25 -8.00
N SER A 2 -2.57 -28.04 -8.09
CA SER A 2 -1.19 -27.75 -8.47
C SER A 2 -0.22 -27.97 -7.32
N ASP A 3 0.77 -28.81 -7.56
CA ASP A 3 1.90 -29.19 -6.69
C ASP A 3 2.94 -28.04 -6.51
N HIS A 4 2.58 -26.80 -6.86
CA HIS A 4 3.49 -25.64 -6.83
C HIS A 4 3.45 -24.88 -5.49
N ASP A 5 2.31 -24.87 -4.79
CA ASP A 5 2.15 -24.11 -3.53
C ASP A 5 3.04 -24.64 -2.38
N ASP A 6 3.31 -25.94 -2.34
CA ASP A 6 4.02 -26.57 -1.22
C ASP A 6 5.56 -26.41 -1.33
N ILE A 7 6.08 -26.13 -2.53
CA ILE A 7 7.52 -25.97 -2.77
C ILE A 7 7.96 -24.52 -2.55
N THR A 8 7.17 -23.55 -3.03
CA THR A 8 7.55 -22.13 -3.01
C THR A 8 7.49 -21.52 -1.61
N HIS A 9 6.59 -22.01 -0.75
CA HIS A 9 6.38 -21.48 0.62
C HIS A 9 6.89 -22.42 1.72
N GLY A 10 7.65 -23.46 1.36
CA GLY A 10 8.18 -24.45 2.29
C GLY A 10 9.46 -24.00 3.02
N PRO A 11 9.86 -24.67 4.12
CA PRO A 11 11.05 -24.33 4.89
C PRO A 11 12.37 -24.73 4.21
N ALA A 12 12.31 -25.46 3.09
CA ALA A 12 13.47 -25.86 2.33
C ALA A 12 13.89 -24.74 1.36
N PRO A 13 15.20 -24.49 1.15
CA PRO A 13 15.64 -23.53 0.15
C PRO A 13 15.08 -23.85 -1.23
N LEU A 14 14.70 -22.81 -1.98
CA LEU A 14 14.39 -22.97 -3.39
C LEU A 14 15.60 -23.55 -4.13
N GLY A 15 15.32 -24.44 -5.09
CA GLY A 15 16.31 -24.93 -6.03
C GLY A 15 16.78 -23.84 -7.01
N ALA A 16 17.36 -24.23 -8.14
CA ALA A 16 17.67 -23.26 -9.19
C ALA A 16 16.37 -22.62 -9.73
N VAL A 17 16.28 -21.30 -9.64
CA VAL A 17 15.17 -20.49 -10.16
C VAL A 17 15.65 -19.76 -11.41
N ASP A 18 14.81 -19.74 -12.46
CA ASP A 18 15.05 -18.89 -13.62
C ASP A 18 14.62 -17.45 -13.32
N ALA A 19 15.58 -16.53 -13.33
CA ALA A 19 15.34 -15.12 -13.01
C ALA A 19 14.94 -14.28 -14.24
N ALA A 20 15.04 -14.82 -15.46
CA ALA A 20 14.78 -14.03 -16.67
C ALA A 20 13.37 -13.39 -16.70
N PRO A 21 12.28 -14.11 -16.37
CA PRO A 21 10.95 -13.50 -16.35
C PRO A 21 10.77 -12.39 -15.31
N LEU A 22 11.49 -12.47 -14.18
CA LEU A 22 11.47 -11.41 -13.16
C LEU A 22 12.16 -10.15 -13.65
N HIS A 23 13.29 -10.31 -14.36
CA HIS A 23 13.97 -9.18 -14.99
C HIS A 23 13.14 -8.55 -16.10
N ASP A 24 12.47 -9.35 -16.93
CA ASP A 24 11.57 -8.82 -17.97
C ASP A 24 10.44 -7.97 -17.37
N ALA A 25 9.86 -8.39 -16.23
CA ALA A 25 8.84 -7.62 -15.54
C ALA A 25 9.37 -6.28 -14.99
N VAL A 26 10.59 -6.27 -14.45
CA VAL A 26 11.27 -5.04 -13.98
C VAL A 26 11.57 -4.10 -15.15
N ASP A 27 12.04 -4.64 -16.28
CA ASP A 27 12.36 -3.85 -17.47
C ASP A 27 11.12 -3.17 -18.06
N GLU A 28 9.97 -3.85 -18.04
CA GLU A 28 8.70 -3.26 -18.46
C GLU A 28 8.22 -2.11 -17.55
N LEU A 29 8.40 -2.25 -16.22
CA LEU A 29 8.14 -1.17 -15.26
C LEU A 29 9.08 0.01 -15.48
N ALA A 30 10.38 -0.25 -15.62
CA ALA A 30 11.38 0.79 -15.86
C ALA A 30 11.09 1.57 -17.16
N ARG A 31 10.69 0.87 -18.23
CA ARG A 31 10.30 1.51 -19.48
C ARG A 31 9.08 2.43 -19.30
N ALA A 32 8.08 2.01 -18.54
CA ALA A 32 6.91 2.85 -18.25
C ALA A 32 7.27 4.08 -17.41
N LEU A 33 8.16 3.94 -16.42
CA LEU A 33 8.64 5.06 -15.61
C LEU A 33 9.42 6.09 -16.45
N HIS A 34 10.27 5.64 -17.37
CA HIS A 34 10.94 6.55 -18.30
C HIS A 34 9.96 7.29 -19.21
N GLU A 35 8.95 6.59 -19.75
CA GLU A 35 7.89 7.17 -20.57
C GLU A 35 7.07 8.22 -19.80
N TYR A 36 6.81 7.97 -18.51
CA TYR A 36 6.17 8.93 -17.60
C TYR A 36 7.00 10.20 -17.44
N VAL A 37 8.29 10.09 -17.14
CA VAL A 37 9.17 11.26 -16.97
C VAL A 37 9.20 12.12 -18.24
N ASP A 38 9.40 11.49 -19.40
CA ASP A 38 9.46 12.22 -20.67
C ASP A 38 8.11 12.91 -20.98
N THR A 39 7.00 12.25 -20.69
CA THR A 39 5.65 12.80 -20.88
C THR A 39 5.36 13.92 -19.91
N ALA A 40 5.64 13.76 -18.62
CA ALA A 40 5.45 14.77 -17.58
C ALA A 40 6.24 16.04 -17.89
N VAL A 41 7.50 15.93 -18.30
CA VAL A 41 8.31 17.09 -18.73
C VAL A 41 7.66 17.80 -19.92
N GLY A 42 7.11 17.04 -20.88
CA GLY A 42 6.37 17.60 -22.02
C GLY A 42 5.08 18.32 -21.62
N VAL A 43 4.24 17.68 -20.79
CA VAL A 43 2.98 18.25 -20.29
C VAL A 43 3.23 19.50 -19.45
N ARG A 44 4.23 19.49 -18.56
CA ARG A 44 4.60 20.67 -17.75
C ARG A 44 5.13 21.84 -18.60
N ALA A 45 5.58 21.59 -19.83
CA ALA A 45 5.93 22.65 -20.78
C ALA A 45 4.70 23.25 -21.49
N GLU A 46 3.56 22.55 -21.48
CA GLU A 46 2.29 22.94 -22.12
C GLU A 46 1.30 23.56 -21.11
N PHE A 47 1.26 23.08 -19.87
CA PHE A 47 0.22 23.39 -18.87
C PHE A 47 0.78 23.84 -17.52
N GLY A 48 -0.09 24.39 -16.65
CA GLY A 48 0.19 24.63 -15.22
C GLY A 48 0.37 23.32 -14.44
N ALA A 49 0.85 23.37 -13.18
CA ALA A 49 1.14 22.15 -12.41
C ALA A 49 -0.14 21.34 -12.14
N ALA A 50 -1.14 21.98 -11.53
CA ALA A 50 -2.44 21.37 -11.28
C ALA A 50 -3.13 20.84 -12.55
N GLU A 51 -3.03 21.57 -13.67
CA GLU A 51 -3.60 21.12 -14.95
C GLU A 51 -2.84 19.94 -15.56
N ALA A 52 -1.55 19.79 -15.27
CA ALA A 52 -0.72 18.71 -15.77
C ALA A 52 -0.99 17.39 -15.02
N ASP A 53 -1.30 17.48 -13.72
CA ASP A 53 -1.62 16.31 -12.90
C ASP A 53 -2.94 15.66 -13.37
N GLU A 54 -3.88 16.46 -13.86
CA GLU A 54 -5.13 15.98 -14.46
C GLU A 54 -5.00 15.58 -15.95
N ASP A 55 -3.81 15.69 -16.57
CA ASP A 55 -3.64 15.38 -17.99
C ASP A 55 -3.88 13.88 -18.24
N PRO A 56 -4.75 13.50 -19.19
CA PRO A 56 -5.09 12.09 -19.42
C PRO A 56 -3.90 11.23 -19.85
N ARG A 57 -2.83 11.83 -20.38
CA ARG A 57 -1.58 11.11 -20.70
C ARG A 57 -0.83 10.70 -19.44
N ILE A 58 -0.83 11.55 -18.42
CA ILE A 58 -0.19 11.32 -17.11
C ILE A 58 -0.95 10.23 -16.36
N LEU A 59 -2.27 10.40 -16.20
CA LEU A 59 -3.13 9.44 -15.52
C LEU A 59 -3.08 8.02 -16.14
N ALA A 60 -3.01 7.94 -17.47
CA ALA A 60 -2.88 6.66 -18.17
C ALA A 60 -1.54 5.97 -17.90
N LEU A 61 -0.44 6.73 -17.79
CA LEU A 61 0.89 6.20 -17.47
C LEU A 61 0.98 5.79 -16.01
N GLU A 62 0.37 6.52 -15.09
CA GLU A 62 0.30 6.15 -13.67
C GLU A 62 -0.46 4.85 -13.47
N THR A 63 -1.62 4.69 -14.11
CA THR A 63 -2.39 3.43 -14.10
C THR A 63 -1.53 2.26 -14.60
N ARG A 64 -0.74 2.49 -15.66
CA ARG A 64 0.14 1.47 -16.25
C ARG A 64 1.32 1.13 -15.32
N ILE A 65 1.93 2.12 -14.69
CA ILE A 65 3.01 1.94 -13.71
C ILE A 65 2.50 1.15 -12.52
N ALA A 66 1.32 1.50 -11.97
CA ALA A 66 0.70 0.76 -10.88
C ALA A 66 0.46 -0.71 -11.25
N THR A 67 -0.06 -0.96 -12.45
CA THR A 67 -0.27 -2.33 -12.97
C THR A 67 1.04 -3.11 -13.07
N HIS A 68 2.10 -2.51 -13.62
CA HIS A 68 3.40 -3.16 -13.77
C HIS A 68 4.07 -3.41 -12.42
N ASN A 69 3.94 -2.48 -11.48
CA ASN A 69 4.45 -2.60 -10.13
C ASN A 69 3.79 -3.78 -9.39
N ALA A 70 2.47 -3.89 -9.46
CA ALA A 70 1.74 -5.03 -8.91
C ALA A 70 2.19 -6.35 -9.55
N HIS A 71 2.37 -6.38 -10.88
CA HIS A 71 2.85 -7.58 -11.58
C HIS A 71 4.26 -8.02 -11.16
N VAL A 72 5.18 -7.08 -10.90
CA VAL A 72 6.52 -7.40 -10.36
C VAL A 72 6.40 -8.08 -9.00
N PHE A 73 5.56 -7.56 -8.11
CA PHE A 73 5.36 -8.14 -6.79
C PHE A 73 4.69 -9.51 -6.85
N ASP A 74 3.66 -9.68 -7.68
CA ASP A 74 3.02 -10.98 -7.91
C ASP A 74 4.01 -12.00 -8.46
N ALA A 75 4.88 -11.60 -9.39
CA ALA A 75 5.89 -12.47 -9.96
C ALA A 75 6.96 -12.86 -8.92
N LEU A 76 7.42 -11.91 -8.09
CA LEU A 76 8.35 -12.18 -7.00
C LEU A 76 7.73 -13.14 -5.96
N HIS A 77 6.48 -12.89 -5.58
CA HIS A 77 5.75 -13.72 -4.64
C HIS A 77 5.53 -15.13 -5.20
N GLY A 78 5.01 -15.25 -6.42
CA GLY A 78 4.75 -16.55 -7.04
C GLY A 78 6.01 -17.35 -7.36
N THR A 79 7.12 -16.69 -7.68
CA THR A 79 8.38 -17.36 -8.09
C THR A 79 9.28 -17.67 -6.90
N LEU A 80 9.34 -16.77 -5.92
CA LEU A 80 10.33 -16.85 -4.84
C LEU A 80 9.70 -17.08 -3.46
N GLY A 81 8.36 -17.05 -3.34
CA GLY A 81 7.68 -17.15 -2.06
C GLY A 81 7.98 -15.98 -1.12
N MET A 82 8.68 -14.96 -1.63
CA MET A 82 8.97 -13.74 -0.89
C MET A 82 7.74 -12.87 -0.97
N HIS A 83 7.11 -12.65 0.17
CA HIS A 83 6.31 -11.46 0.34
C HIS A 83 7.31 -10.30 0.40
N PRO A 84 7.33 -9.39 -0.60
CA PRO A 84 8.06 -8.16 -0.42
C PRO A 84 7.41 -7.48 0.78
N ASP A 85 8.15 -7.34 1.89
CA ASP A 85 7.73 -6.47 2.97
C ASP A 85 7.45 -5.13 2.32
N LEU A 86 6.20 -4.68 2.45
CA LEU A 86 5.62 -3.55 1.75
C LEU A 86 6.61 -2.38 1.72
N THR A 87 7.26 -2.15 0.58
CA THR A 87 7.63 -0.80 0.20
C THR A 87 6.31 -0.14 -0.21
N THR A 88 5.49 0.17 0.80
CA THR A 88 4.24 0.94 0.73
C THR A 88 4.57 2.38 0.36
N LEU A 89 5.17 2.54 -0.80
CA LEU A 89 5.15 3.75 -1.59
C LEU A 89 4.45 3.36 -2.90
N THR A 90 3.27 2.76 -2.76
CA THR A 90 2.20 3.01 -3.72
C THR A 90 2.07 4.52 -3.79
N TRP A 91 2.08 5.07 -5.00
CA TRP A 91 1.71 6.46 -5.27
C TRP A 91 0.22 6.62 -4.93
N GLY A 92 -0.10 6.54 -3.64
CA GLY A 92 -1.22 7.23 -3.05
C GLY A 92 -0.76 8.66 -2.81
N GLU A 93 -1.67 9.58 -3.02
CA GLU A 93 -1.49 11.02 -2.86
C GLU A 93 -1.18 11.37 -1.40
N ASP A 94 -0.01 11.00 -0.88
CA ASP A 94 0.55 11.67 0.28
C ASP A 94 1.19 12.94 -0.24
N GLU A 95 0.49 14.05 0.02
CA GLU A 95 0.93 15.41 -0.24
C GLU A 95 2.40 15.56 0.14
N VAL A 96 3.22 15.87 -0.87
CA VAL A 96 4.58 16.39 -0.70
C VAL A 96 4.47 17.70 0.07
N ALA A 97 4.52 17.64 1.39
CA ALA A 97 4.75 18.81 2.22
C ALA A 97 6.20 19.27 2.03
N GLU A 98 6.43 20.09 1.00
CA GLU A 98 7.56 21.00 0.98
C GLU A 98 7.40 21.99 2.14
N HIS A 99 8.29 21.95 3.15
CA HIS A 99 9.03 23.16 3.52
C HIS A 99 10.20 22.92 4.47
N ASP A 100 11.36 23.38 4.02
CA ASP A 100 12.46 23.86 4.86
C ASP A 100 11.94 24.89 5.87
N HIS A 101 12.22 24.74 7.17
CA HIS A 101 12.65 25.82 8.07
C HIS A 101 12.88 25.35 9.54
N GLU A 102 14.11 25.58 10.00
CA GLU A 102 14.54 25.97 11.35
C GLU A 102 13.83 25.39 12.59
N HIS A 103 14.58 24.52 13.29
CA HIS A 103 14.45 24.11 14.69
C HIS A 103 13.74 25.13 15.61
N ALA A 104 12.47 24.89 15.94
CA ALA A 104 11.80 25.46 17.10
C ALA A 104 11.47 24.35 18.10
N ALA A 105 11.90 24.52 19.35
CA ALA A 105 11.65 23.58 20.42
C ALA A 105 10.18 23.63 20.87
N GLY A 106 9.50 22.48 20.87
CA GLY A 106 8.25 22.26 21.61
C GLY A 106 6.99 21.98 20.80
N GLU A 107 7.09 21.46 19.58
CA GLU A 107 5.91 20.90 18.91
C GLU A 107 5.55 19.54 19.54
N PRO A 108 4.26 19.23 19.77
CA PRO A 108 3.84 17.89 20.12
C PRO A 108 4.36 16.92 19.06
N GLU A 109 4.90 15.78 19.46
CA GLU A 109 5.29 14.73 18.52
C GLU A 109 4.07 14.45 17.62
N ALA A 110 4.25 14.57 16.30
CA ALA A 110 3.21 14.30 15.34
C ALA A 110 2.66 12.88 15.56
N ALA A 111 1.35 12.70 15.40
CA ALA A 111 0.75 11.38 15.46
C ALA A 111 1.41 10.47 14.42
N GLU A 112 1.84 9.29 14.85
CA GLU A 112 2.48 8.31 13.99
C GLU A 112 1.46 7.22 13.60
N VAL A 113 1.40 6.90 12.31
CA VAL A 113 0.49 5.86 11.79
C VAL A 113 1.20 4.51 11.80
N PHE A 114 0.53 3.50 12.33
CA PHE A 114 1.04 2.12 12.40
C PHE A 114 0.14 1.18 11.60
N TYR A 115 0.74 0.32 10.77
CA TYR A 115 0.02 -0.61 9.90
C TYR A 115 0.13 -2.06 10.37
N LEU A 116 -0.94 -2.83 10.18
CA LEU A 116 -0.99 -4.26 10.47
C LEU A 116 -1.60 -5.01 9.27
N GLY A 117 -0.80 -5.85 8.61
CA GLY A 117 -1.20 -6.56 7.39
C GLY A 117 -1.39 -8.06 7.59
N PHE A 118 -2.45 -8.62 6.98
CA PHE A 118 -2.73 -10.06 7.00
C PHE A 118 -3.12 -10.57 5.61
N VAL A 119 -2.53 -11.70 5.21
CA VAL A 119 -2.97 -12.46 4.04
C VAL A 119 -3.70 -13.71 4.54
N VAL A 120 -5.01 -13.79 4.33
CA VAL A 120 -5.86 -14.87 4.85
C VAL A 120 -6.46 -15.68 3.71
N THR A 121 -6.17 -16.97 3.66
CA THR A 121 -6.78 -17.91 2.72
C THR A 121 -7.99 -18.61 3.33
N PRO A 122 -9.02 -19.00 2.55
CA PRO A 122 -10.16 -19.76 3.06
C PRO A 122 -9.73 -21.07 3.76
N PRO A 123 -10.48 -21.54 4.76
CA PRO A 123 -10.16 -22.78 5.48
C PRO A 123 -10.21 -23.98 4.53
N THR A 124 -9.21 -24.86 4.63
CA THR A 124 -9.07 -26.08 3.80
C THR A 124 -9.91 -27.26 4.31
N ARG A 125 -10.54 -27.13 5.47
CA ARG A 125 -11.46 -28.10 6.06
C ARG A 125 -12.87 -27.52 6.15
N PRO A 126 -13.93 -28.34 6.22
CA PRO A 126 -15.28 -27.84 6.46
C PRO A 126 -15.34 -27.12 7.80
N THR A 127 -15.60 -25.82 7.77
CA THR A 127 -15.84 -24.99 8.96
C THR A 127 -16.98 -24.02 8.64
N ASP A 128 -17.65 -23.50 9.67
CA ASP A 128 -18.61 -22.41 9.53
C ASP A 128 -17.93 -21.03 9.37
N ALA A 129 -16.61 -20.96 9.47
CA ALA A 129 -15.86 -19.72 9.28
C ALA A 129 -15.79 -19.36 7.80
N SER A 130 -16.13 -18.10 7.50
CA SER A 130 -16.05 -17.53 6.17
C SER A 130 -15.00 -16.42 6.16
N MET A 131 -14.61 -15.96 4.95
CA MET A 131 -13.79 -14.74 4.86
C MET A 131 -14.52 -13.52 5.46
N GLY A 132 -15.86 -13.57 5.56
CA GLY A 132 -16.71 -12.71 6.40
C GLY A 132 -16.17 -12.55 7.81
N THR A 133 -15.92 -13.66 8.49
CA THR A 133 -15.51 -13.71 9.90
C THR A 133 -14.14 -13.08 10.17
N VAL A 134 -13.29 -12.94 9.14
CA VAL A 134 -11.96 -12.35 9.31
C VAL A 134 -12.05 -10.87 9.66
N ILE A 135 -12.98 -10.11 9.05
CA ILE A 135 -13.10 -8.68 9.36
C ILE A 135 -13.61 -8.47 10.79
N ASP A 136 -14.56 -9.30 11.22
CA ASP A 136 -15.10 -9.25 12.58
C ASP A 136 -14.01 -9.55 13.62
N LEU A 137 -13.09 -10.47 13.33
CA LEU A 137 -11.94 -10.78 14.20
C LEU A 137 -10.92 -9.65 14.24
N LEU A 138 -10.69 -8.96 13.12
CA LEU A 138 -9.78 -7.83 13.06
C LEU A 138 -10.36 -6.61 13.78
N ASP A 139 -11.67 -6.40 13.66
CA ASP A 139 -12.42 -5.37 14.38
C ASP A 139 -12.31 -5.58 15.90
N GLU A 140 -12.60 -6.78 16.39
CA GLU A 140 -12.46 -7.14 17.82
C GLU A 140 -11.00 -6.95 18.31
N ALA A 141 -10.02 -7.38 17.52
CA ALA A 141 -8.61 -7.20 17.86
C ALA A 141 -8.18 -5.72 17.88
N GLY A 142 -8.75 -4.89 16.99
CA GLY A 142 -8.55 -3.46 16.95
C GLY A 142 -9.07 -2.78 18.23
N GLU A 143 -10.31 -3.06 18.62
CA GLU A 143 -10.91 -2.55 19.87
C GLU A 143 -10.06 -2.91 21.11
N GLU A 144 -9.60 -4.15 21.19
CA GLU A 144 -8.71 -4.58 22.27
C GLU A 144 -7.39 -3.82 22.28
N THR A 145 -6.84 -3.53 21.11
CA THR A 145 -5.56 -2.84 20.95
C THR A 145 -5.68 -1.38 21.35
N VAL A 146 -6.75 -0.70 20.93
CA VAL A 146 -7.09 0.67 21.37
C VAL A 146 -7.16 0.73 22.90
N THR A 147 -7.88 -0.22 23.52
CA THR A 147 -8.00 -0.29 24.98
C THR A 147 -6.63 -0.42 25.67
N LYS A 148 -5.73 -1.24 25.11
CA LYS A 148 -4.37 -1.42 25.64
C LYS A 148 -3.51 -0.16 25.46
N LEU A 149 -3.59 0.51 24.31
CA LEU A 149 -2.84 1.73 24.02
C LEU A 149 -3.27 2.90 24.92
N VAL A 150 -4.58 3.12 25.05
CA VAL A 150 -5.14 4.12 25.98
C VAL A 150 -4.76 3.79 27.42
N GLY A 151 -4.82 2.51 27.81
CA GLY A 151 -4.37 2.05 29.13
C GLY A 151 -2.88 2.28 29.41
N ALA A 152 -2.05 2.34 28.36
CA ALA A 152 -0.63 2.65 28.43
C ALA A 152 -0.32 4.16 28.41
N GLY A 153 -1.33 5.00 28.19
CA GLY A 153 -1.21 6.46 28.17
C GLY A 153 -0.99 7.08 26.79
N PHE A 154 -1.18 6.31 25.71
CA PHE A 154 -1.22 6.85 24.35
C PHE A 154 -2.61 7.40 24.03
N ASP A 155 -2.67 8.45 23.23
CA ASP A 155 -3.91 8.94 22.65
C ASP A 155 -4.13 8.24 21.31
N VAL A 156 -5.33 7.69 21.11
CA VAL A 156 -5.69 7.02 19.85
C VAL A 156 -6.75 7.87 19.20
N VAL A 157 -6.32 8.65 18.20
CA VAL A 157 -7.17 9.60 17.48
C VAL A 157 -8.22 8.85 16.66
N GLU A 158 -7.81 7.82 15.91
CA GLU A 158 -8.69 7.05 15.05
C GLU A 158 -8.16 5.63 14.80
N TRP A 159 -9.07 4.69 14.51
CA TRP A 159 -8.73 3.34 14.06
C TRP A 159 -9.87 2.73 13.22
N ALA A 160 -9.54 1.82 12.31
CA ALA A 160 -10.51 1.00 11.58
C ALA A 160 -9.92 -0.34 11.13
N ALA A 161 -10.80 -1.32 10.93
CA ALA A 161 -10.49 -2.55 10.20
C ALA A 161 -11.09 -2.47 8.79
N SER A 162 -10.29 -2.66 7.75
CA SER A 162 -10.73 -2.61 6.35
C SER A 162 -10.42 -3.91 5.60
N ARG A 163 -11.08 -4.09 4.44
CA ARG A 163 -10.74 -5.14 3.46
C ARG A 163 -10.21 -4.52 2.19
N GLY A 164 -9.00 -4.87 1.79
CA GLY A 164 -8.34 -4.28 0.62
C GLY A 164 -7.35 -3.21 1.06
N GLU A 165 -7.52 -1.99 0.59
CA GLU A 165 -6.69 -0.86 1.01
C GLU A 165 -6.90 -0.51 2.50
N PRO A 166 -5.88 0.00 3.21
CA PRO A 166 -6.09 0.63 4.51
C PRO A 166 -7.22 1.65 4.38
N GLY A 167 -8.17 1.66 5.32
CA GLY A 167 -9.15 2.74 5.34
C GLY A 167 -8.38 4.05 5.47
N LEU A 168 -8.34 4.84 4.40
CA LEU A 168 -7.83 6.19 4.44
C LEU A 168 -8.82 6.99 5.28
N PHE A 169 -8.32 7.55 6.37
CA PHE A 169 -9.09 8.39 7.28
C PHE A 169 -9.09 9.79 6.65
N ASP A 170 -10.24 10.22 6.15
CA ASP A 170 -10.42 11.55 5.58
C ASP A 170 -10.46 12.56 6.74
N ASP A 171 -9.52 13.50 6.78
CA ASP A 171 -9.55 14.68 7.66
C ASP A 171 -10.62 15.69 7.17
N GLU A 172 -11.86 15.23 6.96
CA GLU A 172 -13.01 16.13 6.85
C GLU A 172 -13.47 16.48 8.27
N ASP A 173 -12.76 17.46 8.86
CA ASP A 173 -13.31 18.35 9.88
C ASP A 173 -14.54 19.04 9.27
N ASP A 174 -15.71 18.41 9.41
CA ASP A 174 -17.02 18.99 9.17
C ASP A 174 -17.31 20.01 10.29
N ASP A 175 -16.61 21.15 10.22
CA ASP A 175 -16.87 22.38 10.96
C ASP A 175 -18.17 23.01 10.42
N ASP A 176 -19.30 22.34 10.67
CA ASP A 176 -20.63 22.88 10.40
C ASP A 176 -21.17 23.53 11.70
N ASP A 177 -20.59 24.68 12.06
CA ASP A 177 -21.21 25.62 13.00
C ASP A 177 -21.32 27.06 12.46
N GLU A 178 -22.58 27.51 12.46
CA GLU A 178 -23.15 28.87 12.37
C GLU A 178 -23.31 29.60 11.01
N SER A 179 -24.57 29.59 10.51
CA SER A 179 -25.44 30.79 10.38
C SER A 179 -26.93 30.48 10.23
#